data_AF-A0A2E7MEX4-F1
#
_entry.id   AF-A0A2E7MEX4-F1
#
_cell.length_a   1.000
_cell.length_b   1.000
_cell.length_c   1.000
_cell.angle_alpha   90.00
_cell.angle_beta   90.00
_cell.angle_gamma   90.00
#
_symmetry.space_group_name_H-M   'P 1'
#
loop_
_entity.id
_entity.type
_entity.pdbx_description
1 polymer ?
#
loop_
_entity_poly.entity_id
_entity_poly.type
_entity_poly.pdbx_seq_one_letter_code
_entity_poly.pdbx_strand_id
1 'polypeptide(L)'
;MRHTHHLQHVLIAALSAALLPLSSALAAGSASGHYNRDEVASSSAVFRGFANNLQQVYGPIDDRVRRVDGLLADLDLNLALTAGHVDQAHHDLWSARLDERSTRFGPEFEAVQELSYSVQDQSTRAFEQALQRALETLASASDLDLEPCVESSSSIGPMGALGGSASTCPGIDQSQSIAALWDKDSQLRQDLDGINSAQWPAVTTYNDSPSPLGLKDKAAVGQWLSPAQLARGIPEAVQILETIGERAQAGRDTLWSALRAAPEDKDQAAELKQAIRTRAKRIRDYSAAQQAALGVVLWSTLDRARKKGKKAGWSDVALCINPTGWGGCEGTDRTDEVLDALYDDKKLTRQLETLLNDLPRPDVALP
;
A
#
# COMPACT_ATOMS: atom_id res chain seq x y z
N MET A 1 -1.36 -1.01 -8.32
CA MET A 1 -0.06 -1.18 -7.64
C MET A 1 -0.35 -1.51 -6.18
N ARG A 2 -0.49 -2.79 -5.81
CA ARG A 2 -0.66 -3.19 -4.40
C ARG A 2 0.74 -3.33 -3.77
N HIS A 3 1.41 -2.20 -3.52
CA HIS A 3 2.63 -2.15 -2.70
C HIS A 3 2.36 -1.71 -1.24
N THR A 4 1.10 -1.46 -0.90
CA THR A 4 0.68 -0.94 0.41
C THR A 4 0.70 -1.97 1.54
N HIS A 5 0.77 -3.27 1.25
CA HIS A 5 0.90 -4.30 2.29
C HIS A 5 2.34 -4.53 2.77
N HIS A 6 3.36 -4.02 2.08
CA HIS A 6 4.74 -4.20 2.53
C HIS A 6 5.16 -3.17 3.57
N LEU A 7 4.66 -1.93 3.54
CA LEU A 7 5.18 -0.86 4.42
C LEU A 7 4.78 -1.03 5.89
N GLN A 8 3.58 -1.56 6.19
CA GLN A 8 3.23 -1.95 7.56
C GLN A 8 4.08 -3.11 8.11
N HIS A 9 4.77 -3.88 7.26
CA HIS A 9 5.66 -4.96 7.69
C HIS A 9 7.15 -4.54 7.66
N VAL A 10 7.50 -3.47 6.94
CA VAL A 10 8.90 -3.03 6.73
C VAL A 10 9.46 -2.26 7.95
N LEU A 11 8.63 -1.57 8.73
CA LEU A 11 9.06 -1.00 10.03
C LEU A 11 9.36 -2.09 11.07
N ILE A 12 8.89 -3.33 10.85
CA ILE A 12 9.01 -4.46 11.78
C ILE A 12 10.12 -5.45 11.38
N ALA A 13 10.73 -5.30 10.20
CA ALA A 13 11.77 -6.21 9.71
C ALA A 13 13.19 -5.62 9.78
N ALA A 14 13.34 -4.38 10.27
CA ALA A 14 14.49 -3.52 10.03
C ALA A 14 15.75 -3.83 10.86
N LEU A 15 15.66 -4.65 11.90
CA LEU A 15 16.83 -4.97 12.76
C LEU A 15 17.48 -6.34 12.45
N SER A 16 16.99 -7.07 11.44
CA SER A 16 17.38 -8.47 11.22
C SER A 16 18.49 -8.71 10.19
N ALA A 17 19.10 -7.68 9.61
CA ALA A 17 20.07 -7.87 8.52
C ALA A 17 21.32 -7.00 8.64
N ALA A 18 22.22 -7.37 9.56
CA ALA A 18 23.67 -7.43 9.34
C ALA A 18 24.38 -7.67 10.68
N LEU A 19 25.11 -8.78 10.80
CA LEU A 19 26.56 -8.73 11.07
C LEU A 19 27.20 -10.12 11.06
N LEU A 20 28.41 -10.10 10.50
CA LEU A 20 29.38 -11.18 10.35
C LEU A 20 29.87 -11.70 11.71
N PRO A 21 30.34 -12.97 11.79
CA PRO A 21 30.87 -13.54 13.03
C PRO A 21 32.21 -12.87 13.36
N LEU A 22 32.26 -12.07 14.42
CA LEU A 22 33.52 -11.68 15.05
C LEU A 22 34.04 -12.86 15.86
N SER A 23 35.31 -13.18 15.62
CA SER A 23 35.96 -14.42 16.01
C SER A 23 36.16 -14.57 17.52
N SER A 24 36.03 -15.81 17.96
CA SER A 24 36.23 -16.32 19.30
C SER A 24 37.67 -16.09 19.79
N ALA A 25 37.81 -15.42 20.94
CA ALA A 25 39.02 -15.49 21.76
C ALA A 25 38.64 -16.17 23.09
N LEU A 26 39.25 -17.33 23.36
CA LEU A 26 39.10 -18.05 24.61
C LEU A 26 39.69 -17.23 25.77
N ALA A 27 38.85 -16.83 26.71
CA ALA A 27 39.24 -16.34 28.03
C ALA A 27 38.49 -17.09 29.14
N ALA A 28 39.17 -17.28 30.27
CA ALA A 28 38.70 -18.05 31.43
C ALA A 28 37.38 -17.51 32.01
N GLY A 29 36.53 -18.42 32.49
CA GLY A 29 35.09 -18.23 32.71
C GLY A 29 34.64 -16.98 33.45
N SER A 30 34.39 -15.93 32.69
CA SER A 30 33.44 -14.86 33.00
C SER A 30 32.04 -15.46 33.16
N ALA A 31 31.21 -14.95 34.08
CA ALA A 31 29.81 -15.34 34.10
C ALA A 31 29.16 -14.88 32.78
N SER A 32 28.49 -15.78 32.07
CA SER A 32 27.85 -15.43 30.80
C SER A 32 26.58 -14.62 31.06
N GLY A 33 26.40 -13.52 30.34
CA GLY A 33 25.16 -12.76 30.29
C GLY A 33 24.61 -12.72 28.87
N HIS A 34 23.33 -12.42 28.73
CA HIS A 34 22.68 -12.28 27.44
C HIS A 34 21.71 -11.10 27.40
N TYR A 35 21.26 -10.73 26.22
CA TYR A 35 20.17 -9.76 26.05
C TYR A 35 19.32 -10.07 24.83
N ASN A 36 18.01 -9.85 24.93
CA ASN A 36 17.07 -9.95 23.82
C ASN A 36 16.73 -8.54 23.31
N ARG A 37 16.96 -8.28 22.02
CA ARG A 37 16.76 -6.94 21.42
C ARG A 37 15.31 -6.46 21.47
N ASP A 38 14.33 -7.36 21.29
CA ASP A 38 12.92 -7.03 21.37
C ASP A 38 12.49 -6.73 22.81
N GLU A 39 13.08 -7.43 23.79
CA GLU A 39 12.84 -7.14 25.22
C GLU A 39 13.46 -5.82 25.65
N VAL A 40 14.67 -5.48 25.17
CA VAL A 40 15.29 -4.17 25.37
C VAL A 40 14.37 -3.05 24.84
N ALA A 41 13.91 -3.18 23.59
CA ALA A 41 13.08 -2.18 22.93
C ALA A 41 11.71 -2.02 23.63
N SER A 42 11.04 -3.13 23.97
CA SER A 42 9.74 -3.10 24.63
C SER A 42 9.79 -2.59 26.08
N SER A 43 10.93 -2.79 26.77
CA SER A 43 11.15 -2.30 28.14
C SER A 43 11.54 -0.82 28.19
N SER A 44 12.16 -0.27 27.13
CA SER A 44 12.60 1.13 27.09
C SER A 44 11.42 2.10 27.00
N ALA A 45 11.40 3.10 27.89
CA ALA A 45 10.46 4.22 27.80
C ALA A 45 10.79 5.16 26.63
N VAL A 46 12.07 5.38 26.34
CA VAL A 46 12.53 6.22 25.20
C VAL A 46 12.10 5.60 23.87
N PHE A 47 12.29 4.29 23.69
CA PHE A 47 11.84 3.59 22.47
C PHE A 47 10.32 3.71 22.29
N ARG A 48 9.54 3.43 23.34
CA ARG A 48 8.07 3.56 23.31
C ARG A 48 7.62 4.99 23.02
N GLY A 49 8.28 5.99 23.61
CA GLY A 49 8.01 7.41 23.34
C GLY A 49 8.23 7.78 21.88
N PHE A 50 9.37 7.35 21.31
CA PHE A 50 9.69 7.54 19.90
C PHE A 50 8.67 6.86 18.97
N ALA A 51 8.37 5.57 19.22
CA ALA A 51 7.41 4.82 18.41
C ALA A 51 6.00 5.45 18.42
N ASN A 52 5.53 5.90 19.59
CA ASN A 52 4.26 6.59 19.73
C ASN A 52 4.24 7.93 18.97
N ASN A 53 5.31 8.72 19.05
CA ASN A 53 5.41 9.98 18.31
C ASN A 53 5.40 9.73 16.80
N LEU A 54 6.21 8.77 16.33
CA LEU A 54 6.26 8.40 14.93
C LEU A 54 4.88 7.94 14.43
N GLN A 55 4.15 7.14 15.20
CA GLN A 55 2.79 6.73 14.85
C GLN A 55 1.82 7.93 14.76
N GLN A 56 1.90 8.90 15.68
CA GLN A 56 1.05 10.09 15.67
C GLN A 56 1.31 10.99 14.45
N VAL A 57 2.55 11.07 13.98
CA VAL A 57 2.92 11.91 12.84
C VAL A 57 2.74 11.16 11.51
N TYR A 58 3.29 9.96 11.40
CA TYR A 58 3.29 9.17 10.16
C TYR A 58 1.96 8.48 9.88
N GLY A 59 1.24 8.01 10.89
CA GLY A 59 -0.03 7.30 10.72
C GLY A 59 -1.03 8.07 9.84
N PRO A 60 -1.32 9.36 10.14
CA PRO A 60 -2.19 10.18 9.30
C PRO A 60 -1.68 10.40 7.87
N ILE A 61 -0.36 10.36 7.64
CA ILE A 61 0.25 10.51 6.32
C ILE A 61 0.09 9.23 5.52
N ASP A 62 0.39 8.07 6.12
CA ASP A 62 0.17 6.76 5.49
C ASP A 62 -1.31 6.57 5.15
N ASP A 63 -2.22 6.89 6.06
CA ASP A 63 -3.67 6.88 5.81
C ASP A 63 -4.04 7.76 4.61
N ARG A 64 -3.43 8.94 4.49
CA ARG A 64 -3.69 9.86 3.38
C ARG A 64 -3.12 9.35 2.06
N VAL A 65 -1.91 8.81 2.07
CA VAL A 65 -1.28 8.16 0.91
C VAL A 65 -2.16 7.01 0.40
N ARG A 66 -2.55 6.09 1.29
CA ARG A 66 -3.42 4.96 0.96
C ARG A 66 -4.77 5.42 0.41
N ARG A 67 -5.34 6.46 1.02
CA ARG A 67 -6.61 7.06 0.58
C ARG A 67 -6.48 7.68 -0.82
N VAL A 68 -5.44 8.45 -1.11
CA VAL A 68 -5.26 9.09 -2.42
C VAL A 68 -4.97 8.05 -3.50
N ASP A 69 -4.13 7.05 -3.23
CA ASP A 69 -3.89 5.92 -4.16
C ASP A 69 -5.19 5.16 -4.47
N GLY A 70 -5.99 4.86 -3.43
CA GLY A 70 -7.30 4.24 -3.60
C GLY A 70 -8.27 5.08 -4.44
N LEU A 71 -8.31 6.39 -4.23
CA LEU A 71 -9.18 7.29 -5.00
C LEU A 71 -8.71 7.49 -6.44
N LEU A 72 -7.40 7.46 -6.71
CA LEU A 72 -6.88 7.42 -8.08
C LEU A 72 -7.28 6.12 -8.78
N ALA A 73 -7.19 4.98 -8.10
CA ALA A 73 -7.65 3.69 -8.62
C ALA A 73 -9.17 3.68 -8.86
N ASP A 74 -9.96 4.35 -8.03
CA ASP A 74 -11.41 4.52 -8.23
C ASP A 74 -11.72 5.36 -9.45
N LEU A 75 -10.97 6.46 -9.66
CA LEU A 75 -11.14 7.31 -10.84
C LEU A 75 -10.78 6.55 -12.13
N ASP A 76 -9.66 5.82 -12.13
CA ASP A 76 -9.25 4.96 -13.24
C ASP A 76 -10.29 3.88 -13.55
N LEU A 77 -10.81 3.22 -12.50
CA LEU A 77 -11.87 2.23 -12.67
C LEU A 77 -13.17 2.85 -13.20
N ASN A 78 -13.57 4.03 -12.70
CA ASN A 78 -14.72 4.75 -13.22
C ASN A 78 -14.57 5.08 -14.72
N LEU A 79 -13.39 5.55 -15.12
CA LEU A 79 -13.07 5.82 -16.53
C LEU A 79 -13.10 4.57 -17.40
N ALA A 80 -12.52 3.47 -16.92
CA ALA A 80 -12.49 2.21 -17.65
C ALA A 80 -13.90 1.61 -17.80
N LEU A 81 -14.67 1.54 -16.72
CA LEU A 81 -16.04 1.03 -16.74
C LEU A 81 -16.93 1.84 -17.67
N THR A 82 -16.74 3.16 -17.78
CA THR A 82 -17.61 4.03 -18.58
C THR A 82 -17.13 4.25 -20.02
N ALA A 83 -16.02 3.61 -20.42
CA ALA A 83 -15.48 3.71 -21.77
C ALA A 83 -16.55 3.33 -22.83
N GLY A 84 -16.82 4.24 -23.77
CA GLY A 84 -17.84 4.07 -24.81
C GLY A 84 -19.30 4.29 -24.37
N HIS A 85 -19.54 4.64 -23.10
CA HIS A 85 -20.87 4.93 -22.56
C HIS A 85 -21.09 6.40 -22.20
N VAL A 86 -19.99 7.16 -22.06
CA VAL A 86 -19.97 8.62 -21.95
C VAL A 86 -19.45 9.21 -23.27
N ASP A 87 -19.77 10.48 -23.49
CA ASP A 87 -19.23 11.25 -24.61
C ASP A 87 -17.69 11.32 -24.56
N GLN A 88 -17.05 11.27 -25.72
CA GLN A 88 -15.59 11.18 -25.83
C GLN A 88 -14.90 12.40 -25.20
N ALA A 89 -15.44 13.61 -25.38
CA ALA A 89 -14.83 14.81 -24.80
C ALA A 89 -14.85 14.80 -23.27
N HIS A 90 -15.89 14.23 -22.67
CA HIS A 90 -15.95 14.04 -21.22
C HIS A 90 -14.99 12.95 -20.75
N HIS A 91 -14.86 11.85 -21.50
CA HIS A 91 -13.89 10.80 -21.20
C HIS A 91 -12.45 11.33 -21.25
N ASP A 92 -12.12 12.12 -22.28
CA ASP A 92 -10.81 12.75 -22.45
C ASP A 92 -10.51 13.76 -21.32
N LEU A 93 -11.50 14.58 -20.94
CA LEU A 93 -11.39 15.51 -19.82
C LEU A 93 -11.06 14.79 -18.51
N TRP A 94 -11.79 13.71 -18.21
CA TRP A 94 -11.58 12.95 -16.98
C TRP A 94 -10.28 12.14 -16.99
N SER A 95 -9.87 11.65 -18.16
CA SER A 95 -8.56 11.03 -18.35
C SER A 95 -7.43 12.04 -18.09
N ALA A 96 -7.54 13.26 -18.60
CA ALA A 96 -6.58 14.33 -18.34
C ALA A 96 -6.53 14.70 -16.84
N ARG A 97 -7.67 14.68 -16.13
CA ARG A 97 -7.71 14.86 -14.66
C ARG A 97 -7.02 13.71 -13.92
N LEU A 98 -7.23 12.47 -14.35
CA LEU A 98 -6.52 11.32 -13.78
C LEU A 98 -5.01 11.47 -13.96
N ASP A 99 -4.56 11.86 -15.16
CA ASP A 99 -3.15 12.09 -15.45
C ASP A 99 -2.56 13.22 -14.61
N GLU A 100 -3.25 14.36 -14.50
CA GLU A 100 -2.83 15.49 -13.65
C GLU A 100 -2.68 15.06 -12.19
N ARG A 101 -3.68 14.38 -11.64
CA ARG A 101 -3.70 13.95 -10.24
C ARG A 101 -2.62 12.89 -9.98
N SER A 102 -2.45 11.93 -10.89
CA SER A 102 -1.39 10.91 -10.80
C SER A 102 0.01 11.52 -10.91
N THR A 103 0.20 12.48 -11.82
CA THR A 103 1.49 13.18 -12.01
C THR A 103 1.87 14.00 -10.78
N ARG A 104 0.90 14.58 -10.07
CA ARG A 104 1.16 15.25 -8.80
C ARG A 104 1.43 14.26 -7.66
N PHE A 105 0.63 13.20 -7.55
CA PHE A 105 0.74 12.25 -6.44
C PHE A 105 2.03 11.42 -6.47
N GLY A 106 2.54 11.06 -7.66
CA GLY A 106 3.76 10.25 -7.78
C GLY A 106 4.96 10.81 -6.99
N PRO A 107 5.39 12.06 -7.25
CA PRO A 107 6.47 12.68 -6.49
C PRO A 107 6.18 12.88 -5.00
N GLU A 108 4.92 13.15 -4.62
CA GLU A 108 4.52 13.27 -3.20
C GLU A 108 4.68 11.92 -2.47
N PHE A 109 4.26 10.83 -3.13
CA PHE A 109 4.44 9.47 -2.62
C PHE A 109 5.91 9.09 -2.49
N GLU A 110 6.71 9.36 -3.53
CA GLU A 110 8.17 9.13 -3.51
C GLU A 110 8.84 9.88 -2.36
N ALA A 111 8.52 11.17 -2.15
CA ALA A 111 9.07 11.96 -1.06
C ALA A 111 8.69 11.39 0.33
N VAL A 112 7.46 10.89 0.50
CA VAL A 112 7.04 10.24 1.75
C VAL A 112 7.81 8.93 1.96
N GLN A 113 8.02 8.14 0.91
CA GLN A 113 8.79 6.90 0.99
C GLN A 113 10.27 7.16 1.33
N GLU A 114 10.91 8.11 0.65
CA GLU A 114 12.30 8.49 0.90
C GLU A 114 12.51 8.94 2.35
N LEU A 115 11.61 9.80 2.86
CA LEU A 115 11.70 10.23 4.25
C LEU A 115 11.43 9.06 5.22
N SER A 116 10.47 8.19 4.92
CA SER A 116 10.21 6.99 5.74
C SER A 116 11.45 6.09 5.82
N TYR A 117 12.14 5.86 4.71
CA TYR A 117 13.39 5.10 4.70
C TYR A 117 14.51 5.80 5.46
N SER A 118 14.60 7.13 5.34
CA SER A 118 15.59 7.92 6.08
C SER A 118 15.36 7.88 7.59
N VAL A 119 14.11 8.03 8.04
CA VAL A 119 13.71 7.91 9.45
C VAL A 119 14.03 6.52 9.98
N GLN A 120 13.70 5.47 9.22
CA GLN A 120 14.00 4.09 9.57
C GLN A 120 15.53 3.90 9.75
N ASP A 121 16.32 4.24 8.74
CA ASP A 121 17.78 4.09 8.78
C ASP A 121 18.45 4.89 9.91
N GLN A 122 18.02 6.15 10.11
CA GLN A 122 18.55 6.98 11.21
C GLN A 122 18.17 6.42 12.58
N SER A 123 16.93 5.96 12.76
CA SER A 123 16.48 5.38 14.03
C SER A 123 17.21 4.07 14.35
N THR A 124 17.39 3.18 13.35
CA THR A 124 18.20 1.96 13.51
C THR A 124 19.62 2.31 13.96
N ARG A 125 20.29 3.24 13.29
CA ARG A 125 21.64 3.67 13.67
C ARG A 125 21.69 4.26 15.07
N ALA A 126 20.72 5.08 15.47
CA ALA A 126 20.68 5.67 16.81
C ALA A 126 20.54 4.60 17.91
N PHE A 127 19.63 3.63 17.74
CA PHE A 127 19.45 2.55 18.70
C PHE A 127 20.61 1.56 18.73
N GLU A 128 21.25 1.27 17.59
CA GLU A 128 22.46 0.43 17.55
C GLU A 128 23.64 1.09 18.28
N GLN A 129 23.84 2.40 18.10
CA GLN A 129 24.86 3.14 18.82
C GLN A 129 24.57 3.21 20.32
N ALA A 130 23.30 3.38 20.71
CA ALA A 130 22.89 3.34 22.11
C ALA A 130 23.07 1.95 22.74
N LEU A 131 22.80 0.88 21.98
CA LEU A 131 23.07 -0.49 22.40
C LEU A 131 24.57 -0.68 22.65
N GLN A 132 25.42 -0.26 21.72
CA GLN A 132 26.87 -0.36 21.87
C GLN A 132 27.36 0.35 23.14
N ARG A 133 26.92 1.60 23.38
CA ARG A 133 27.25 2.35 24.60
C ARG A 133 26.76 1.67 25.88
N ALA A 134 25.56 1.08 25.83
CA ALA A 134 24.99 0.35 26.97
C ALA A 134 25.80 -0.92 27.28
N LEU A 135 26.19 -1.68 26.25
CA LEU A 135 27.03 -2.87 26.38
C LEU A 135 28.41 -2.51 26.96
N GLU A 136 29.05 -1.46 26.47
CA GLU A 136 30.33 -0.96 27.02
C GLU A 136 30.20 -0.55 28.48
N THR A 137 29.10 0.11 28.85
CA THR A 137 28.82 0.50 30.23
C THR A 137 28.66 -0.72 31.14
N LEU A 138 27.90 -1.74 30.71
CA LEU A 138 27.69 -2.97 31.49
C LEU A 138 28.97 -3.82 31.59
N ALA A 139 29.74 -3.93 30.52
CA ALA A 139 31.03 -4.63 30.53
C ALA A 139 32.05 -3.93 31.44
N SER A 140 31.98 -2.60 31.59
CA SER A 140 32.83 -1.87 32.54
C SER A 140 32.38 -2.02 34.00
N ALA A 141 31.09 -2.28 34.22
CA ALA A 141 30.49 -2.39 35.55
C ALA A 141 30.43 -3.84 36.08
N SER A 142 30.57 -4.83 35.20
CA SER A 142 30.47 -6.25 35.50
C SER A 142 31.43 -7.07 34.63
N ASP A 143 32.07 -8.10 35.19
CA ASP A 143 32.86 -9.10 34.44
C ASP A 143 31.94 -10.07 33.66
N LEU A 144 30.86 -9.56 33.08
CA LEU A 144 29.93 -10.34 32.25
C LEU A 144 30.31 -10.18 30.78
N ASP A 145 30.46 -11.31 30.09
CA ASP A 145 30.48 -11.33 28.63
C ASP A 145 29.03 -11.37 28.13
N LEU A 146 28.62 -10.35 27.35
CA LEU A 146 27.23 -10.15 26.94
C LEU A 146 27.04 -10.49 25.47
N GLU A 147 26.26 -11.53 25.21
CA GLU A 147 25.92 -11.94 23.85
C GLU A 147 24.44 -11.70 23.51
N PRO A 148 24.11 -11.35 22.26
CA PRO A 148 22.73 -11.26 21.82
C PRO A 148 22.07 -12.65 21.90
N CYS A 149 20.92 -12.71 22.55
CA CYS A 149 20.07 -13.88 22.54
C CYS A 149 19.35 -13.96 21.18
N VAL A 150 19.81 -14.88 20.32
CA VAL A 150 19.23 -15.10 18.99
C VAL A 150 18.15 -16.19 19.10
N GLU A 151 16.88 -15.79 19.16
CA GLU A 151 15.81 -16.73 18.85
C GLU A 151 15.88 -17.11 17.37
N SER A 152 15.65 -18.37 17.04
CA SER A 152 15.65 -18.88 15.66
C SER A 152 14.49 -18.38 14.79
N SER A 153 13.89 -17.23 15.12
CA SER A 153 12.86 -16.56 14.31
C SER A 153 13.31 -15.16 13.95
N SER A 154 13.69 -15.02 12.69
CA SER A 154 14.23 -13.84 12.04
C SER A 154 13.16 -12.77 11.74
N SER A 155 12.72 -12.00 12.75
CA SER A 155 12.12 -10.68 12.52
C SER A 155 12.07 -9.84 13.81
N ILE A 156 12.98 -8.87 13.92
CA ILE A 156 13.08 -7.90 15.02
C ILE A 156 12.34 -6.63 14.60
N GLY A 157 11.31 -6.25 15.35
CA GLY A 157 10.60 -4.99 15.18
C GLY A 157 9.37 -4.83 16.06
N PRO A 158 8.71 -3.65 16.05
CA PRO A 158 7.70 -3.23 17.02
C PRO A 158 6.43 -4.09 17.11
N MET A 159 6.27 -5.16 16.31
CA MET A 159 5.21 -6.17 16.49
C MET A 159 5.68 -7.58 16.88
N GLY A 160 6.99 -7.84 16.97
CA GLY A 160 7.53 -9.06 17.61
C GLY A 160 7.40 -9.01 19.14
N ALA A 161 7.35 -7.80 19.71
CA ALA A 161 7.25 -7.53 21.14
C ALA A 161 5.93 -7.97 21.82
N LEU A 162 4.97 -8.56 21.09
CA LEU A 162 3.68 -9.02 21.64
C LEU A 162 3.62 -10.52 21.94
N GLY A 163 4.70 -11.27 21.68
CA GLY A 163 4.76 -12.71 21.95
C GLY A 163 6.05 -13.08 22.65
N GLY A 164 6.14 -12.79 23.97
CA GLY A 164 7.25 -13.23 24.80
C GLY A 164 7.26 -14.76 24.94
N SER A 165 7.94 -15.46 24.02
CA SER A 165 8.51 -16.76 24.37
C SER A 165 9.76 -16.49 25.20
N ALA A 166 9.85 -17.13 26.37
CA ALA A 166 11.05 -17.14 27.17
C ALA A 166 12.15 -17.82 26.36
N SER A 167 13.03 -17.03 25.75
CA SER A 167 14.24 -17.52 25.11
C SER A 167 15.10 -18.18 26.18
N THR A 168 15.34 -19.49 26.09
CA THR A 168 16.24 -20.22 26.98
C THR A 168 17.70 -19.91 26.61
N CYS A 169 18.10 -18.64 26.75
CA CYS A 169 19.48 -18.23 26.59
C CYS A 169 20.21 -18.45 27.93
N PRO A 170 21.36 -19.15 27.91
CA PRO A 170 22.13 -19.36 29.13
C PRO A 170 22.69 -18.03 29.66
N GLY A 171 22.81 -17.92 30.98
CA GLY A 171 23.37 -16.74 31.63
C GLY A 171 22.35 -15.76 32.20
N ILE A 172 22.84 -14.62 32.68
CA ILE A 172 22.02 -13.56 33.28
C ILE A 172 21.45 -12.66 32.18
N ASP A 173 20.13 -12.51 32.14
CA ASP A 173 19.46 -11.59 31.23
C ASP A 173 19.71 -10.13 31.64
N GLN A 174 20.23 -9.33 30.71
CA GLN A 174 20.51 -7.91 30.88
C GLN A 174 19.58 -7.00 30.06
N SER A 175 18.53 -7.53 29.44
CA SER A 175 17.63 -6.77 28.57
C SER A 175 17.03 -5.53 29.26
N GLN A 176 16.56 -5.69 30.50
CA GLN A 176 16.03 -4.58 31.29
C GLN A 176 17.12 -3.57 31.72
N SER A 177 18.33 -4.05 32.03
CA SER A 177 19.47 -3.19 32.38
C SER A 177 19.88 -2.31 31.18
N ILE A 178 19.94 -2.88 29.99
CA ILE A 178 20.23 -2.15 28.74
C ILE A 178 19.11 -1.14 28.45
N ALA A 179 17.84 -1.53 28.58
CA ALA A 179 16.71 -0.61 28.40
C ALA A 179 16.78 0.60 29.35
N ALA A 180 17.14 0.37 30.61
CA ALA A 180 17.33 1.44 31.59
C ALA A 180 18.51 2.38 31.26
N LEU A 181 19.54 1.86 30.55
CA LEU A 181 20.65 2.67 30.04
C LEU A 181 20.21 3.50 28.82
N TRP A 182 19.46 2.93 27.87
CA TRP A 182 18.84 3.69 26.78
C TRP A 182 17.97 4.83 27.31
N ASP A 183 17.18 4.55 28.35
CA ASP A 183 16.29 5.55 28.94
C ASP A 183 17.05 6.71 29.57
N LYS A 184 18.33 6.56 29.91
CA LYS A 184 19.20 7.62 30.45
C LYS A 184 20.18 8.19 29.41
N ASP A 185 20.23 7.64 28.21
CA ASP A 185 21.17 8.03 27.16
C ASP A 185 20.75 9.38 26.54
N SER A 186 21.47 10.44 26.88
CA SER A 186 21.22 11.78 26.35
C SER A 186 21.52 11.90 24.86
N GLN A 187 22.49 11.14 24.33
CA GLN A 187 22.82 11.15 22.92
C GLN A 187 21.70 10.48 22.12
N LEU A 188 21.19 9.34 22.57
CA LEU A 188 20.04 8.68 21.97
C LEU A 188 18.83 9.63 21.91
N ARG A 189 18.52 10.33 23.01
CA ARG A 189 17.43 11.30 23.02
C ARG A 189 17.65 12.42 22.00
N GLN A 190 18.85 12.98 21.92
CA GLN A 190 19.19 14.02 20.95
C GLN A 190 19.04 13.53 19.50
N ASP A 191 19.49 12.31 19.20
CA ASP A 191 19.37 11.70 17.88
C ASP A 191 17.89 11.50 17.50
N LEU A 192 17.09 10.97 18.43
CA LEU A 192 15.65 10.75 18.23
C LEU A 192 14.87 12.06 18.10
N ASP A 193 15.23 13.11 18.85
CA ASP A 193 14.65 14.45 18.70
C ASP A 193 14.95 15.03 17.31
N GLY A 194 16.17 14.84 16.80
CA GLY A 194 16.54 15.18 15.43
C GLY A 194 15.66 14.49 14.40
N ILE A 195 15.47 13.17 14.54
CA ILE A 195 14.61 12.38 13.65
C ILE A 195 13.14 12.83 13.73
N ASN A 196 12.63 13.04 14.95
CA ASN A 196 11.26 13.48 15.20
C ASN A 196 10.95 14.88 14.65
N SER A 197 11.98 15.72 14.46
CA SER A 197 11.83 17.07 13.90
C SER A 197 11.71 17.11 12.37
N ALA A 198 11.84 15.96 11.70
CA ALA A 198 11.74 15.88 10.25
C ALA A 198 10.38 16.38 9.73
N GLN A 199 10.41 17.26 8.74
CA GLN A 199 9.21 17.77 8.10
C GLN A 199 8.69 16.76 7.08
N TRP A 200 7.55 16.17 7.38
CA TRP A 200 6.91 15.25 6.47
C TRP A 200 6.31 15.96 5.25
N PRO A 201 6.44 15.39 4.04
CA PRO A 201 5.81 15.95 2.85
C PRO A 201 4.30 16.00 2.98
N ALA A 202 3.70 17.07 2.45
CA ALA A 202 2.25 17.13 2.31
C ALA A 202 1.79 16.21 1.18
N VAL A 203 0.67 15.52 1.39
CA VAL A 203 -0.02 14.74 0.36
C VAL A 203 -1.27 15.49 -0.04
N THR A 204 -1.38 15.83 -1.33
CA THR A 204 -2.47 16.62 -1.87
C THR A 204 -3.76 15.81 -1.87
N THR A 205 -4.84 16.44 -1.40
CA THR A 205 -6.20 15.89 -1.46
C THR A 205 -7.08 16.77 -2.33
N TYR A 206 -8.03 16.14 -3.02
CA TYR A 206 -9.00 16.82 -3.86
C TYR A 206 -10.37 16.83 -3.18
N ASN A 207 -11.10 17.91 -3.35
CA ASN A 207 -12.49 18.02 -2.93
C ASN A 207 -13.22 18.85 -4.00
N ASP A 208 -13.68 18.18 -5.04
CA ASP A 208 -14.45 18.77 -6.13
C ASP A 208 -15.78 18.03 -6.29
N SER A 209 -16.84 18.76 -6.55
CA SER A 209 -18.16 18.20 -6.86
C SER A 209 -18.53 18.63 -8.27
N PRO A 210 -18.00 17.99 -9.32
CA PRO A 210 -18.40 18.25 -10.69
C PRO A 210 -19.84 17.80 -10.95
N SER A 211 -20.45 18.36 -11.99
CA SER A 211 -21.74 17.87 -12.46
C SER A 211 -21.62 16.42 -12.97
N PRO A 212 -22.60 15.56 -12.68
CA PRO A 212 -22.57 14.18 -13.13
C PRO A 212 -22.80 14.09 -14.64
N LEU A 213 -22.36 13.00 -15.26
CA LEU A 213 -22.38 12.79 -16.70
C LEU A 213 -23.63 12.03 -17.15
N GLY A 214 -24.29 12.55 -18.18
CA GLY A 214 -25.37 11.85 -18.85
C GLY A 214 -24.93 10.48 -19.38
N LEU A 215 -25.81 9.48 -19.28
CA LEU A 215 -25.65 8.21 -19.99
C LEU A 215 -26.19 8.39 -21.41
N LYS A 216 -25.29 8.51 -22.40
CA LYS A 216 -25.63 8.89 -23.80
C LYS A 216 -26.31 10.26 -23.86
N ASP A 217 -27.20 10.49 -24.83
CA ASP A 217 -27.91 11.75 -25.10
C ASP A 217 -28.92 12.19 -24.01
N LYS A 218 -28.89 11.55 -22.82
CA LYS A 218 -29.76 11.92 -21.71
C LYS A 218 -29.07 12.97 -20.84
N ALA A 219 -29.75 14.09 -20.59
CA ALA A 219 -29.29 15.11 -19.66
C ALA A 219 -29.06 14.52 -18.26
N ALA A 220 -28.04 15.01 -17.56
CA ALA A 220 -27.79 14.67 -16.17
C ALA A 220 -28.82 15.36 -15.26
N VAL A 221 -29.50 14.61 -14.39
CA VAL A 221 -30.60 15.13 -13.57
C VAL A 221 -30.34 14.89 -12.09
N GLY A 222 -29.61 15.79 -11.41
CA GLY A 222 -29.54 15.95 -9.94
C GLY A 222 -29.28 14.71 -9.07
N GLN A 223 -29.00 13.57 -9.68
CA GLN A 223 -28.88 12.24 -9.12
C GLN A 223 -27.84 11.49 -9.93
N TRP A 224 -27.01 10.72 -9.26
CA TRP A 224 -25.89 10.04 -9.90
C TRP A 224 -25.64 8.68 -9.25
N LEU A 225 -24.88 7.83 -9.94
CA LEU A 225 -24.31 6.61 -9.38
C LEU A 225 -22.80 6.57 -9.65
N SER A 226 -22.06 5.87 -8.80
CA SER A 226 -20.63 5.63 -8.95
C SER A 226 -20.39 4.28 -9.65
N PRO A 227 -19.79 4.25 -10.86
CA PRO A 227 -19.46 3.00 -11.55
C PRO A 227 -18.62 2.03 -10.72
N ALA A 228 -17.57 2.52 -10.07
CA ALA A 228 -16.65 1.71 -9.28
C ALA A 228 -17.34 1.11 -8.07
N GLN A 229 -18.17 1.89 -7.36
CA GLN A 229 -18.95 1.37 -6.23
C GLN A 229 -20.02 0.38 -6.69
N LEU A 230 -20.70 0.66 -7.80
CA LEU A 230 -21.67 -0.28 -8.38
C LEU A 230 -21.01 -1.63 -8.72
N ALA A 231 -19.85 -1.61 -9.39
CA ALA A 231 -19.11 -2.81 -9.73
C ALA A 231 -18.62 -3.55 -8.47
N ARG A 232 -18.23 -2.83 -7.41
CA ARG A 232 -17.80 -3.46 -6.14
C ARG A 232 -18.94 -3.94 -5.26
N GLY A 233 -20.16 -3.47 -5.51
CA GLY A 233 -21.35 -3.94 -4.82
C GLY A 233 -21.85 -5.30 -5.33
N ILE A 234 -21.40 -5.75 -6.52
CA ILE A 234 -21.83 -7.00 -7.15
C ILE A 234 -20.72 -8.05 -6.97
N PRO A 235 -20.96 -9.15 -6.23
CA PRO A 235 -19.92 -10.14 -5.91
C PRO A 235 -19.18 -10.71 -7.13
N GLU A 236 -19.90 -11.05 -8.20
CA GLU A 236 -19.31 -11.60 -9.42
C GLU A 236 -18.46 -10.56 -10.16
N ALA A 237 -18.84 -9.29 -10.11
CA ALA A 237 -18.04 -8.20 -10.67
C ALA A 237 -16.77 -7.95 -9.84
N VAL A 238 -16.85 -8.06 -8.51
CA VAL A 238 -15.65 -8.05 -7.64
C VAL A 238 -14.70 -9.17 -8.03
N GLN A 239 -15.19 -10.40 -8.19
CA GLN A 239 -14.36 -11.54 -8.59
C GLN A 239 -13.67 -11.31 -9.94
N ILE A 240 -14.36 -10.70 -10.91
CA ILE A 240 -13.78 -10.30 -12.19
C ILE A 240 -12.67 -9.27 -11.99
N LEU A 241 -12.92 -8.21 -11.22
CA LEU A 241 -11.92 -7.16 -10.95
C LEU A 241 -10.68 -7.71 -10.23
N GLU A 242 -10.88 -8.62 -9.27
CA GLU A 242 -9.80 -9.33 -8.59
C GLU A 242 -9.01 -10.20 -9.55
N THR A 243 -9.69 -10.99 -10.39
CA THR A 243 -9.05 -11.85 -11.40
C THR A 243 -8.24 -11.04 -12.41
N ILE A 244 -8.78 -9.90 -12.88
CA ILE A 244 -8.04 -8.95 -13.74
C ILE A 244 -6.79 -8.45 -13.00
N GLY A 245 -6.95 -8.03 -11.75
CA GLY A 245 -5.87 -7.52 -10.90
C GLY A 245 -4.75 -8.53 -10.66
N GLU A 246 -5.11 -9.77 -10.33
CA GLU A 246 -4.19 -10.90 -10.13
C GLU A 246 -3.41 -11.22 -11.39
N ARG A 247 -4.08 -11.32 -12.54
CA ARG A 247 -3.41 -11.60 -13.82
C ARG A 247 -2.48 -10.47 -14.24
N ALA A 248 -2.91 -9.23 -14.04
CA ALA A 248 -2.07 -8.06 -14.28
C ALA A 248 -0.86 -8.02 -13.33
N GLN A 249 -1.04 -8.44 -12.07
CA GLN A 249 0.04 -8.51 -11.09
C GLN A 249 1.05 -9.60 -11.44
N ALA A 250 0.60 -10.81 -11.75
CA ALA A 250 1.46 -11.91 -12.20
C ALA A 250 2.31 -11.50 -13.42
N GLY A 251 1.69 -10.76 -14.35
CA GLY A 251 2.40 -10.16 -15.47
C GLY A 251 3.48 -9.16 -15.05
N ARG A 252 3.19 -8.25 -14.12
CA ARG A 252 4.17 -7.30 -13.58
C ARG A 252 5.30 -8.00 -12.84
N ASP A 253 5.00 -9.05 -12.08
CA ASP A 253 6.00 -9.81 -11.33
C ASP A 253 6.99 -10.51 -12.27
N THR A 254 6.52 -11.01 -13.41
CA THR A 254 7.39 -11.53 -14.49
C THR A 254 8.34 -10.45 -15.01
N LEU A 255 7.83 -9.24 -15.28
CA LEU A 255 8.66 -8.12 -15.73
C LEU A 255 9.68 -7.67 -14.68
N TRP A 256 9.28 -7.62 -13.40
CA TRP A 256 10.18 -7.29 -12.29
C TRP A 256 11.25 -8.34 -12.06
N SER A 257 10.91 -9.63 -12.22
CA SER A 257 11.90 -10.71 -12.16
C SER A 257 12.93 -10.56 -13.28
N ALA A 258 12.49 -10.24 -14.51
CA ALA A 258 13.39 -10.01 -15.63
C ALA A 258 14.28 -8.78 -15.42
N LEU A 259 13.74 -7.68 -14.88
CA LEU A 259 14.54 -6.48 -14.59
C LEU A 259 15.63 -6.75 -13.53
N ARG A 260 15.34 -7.56 -12.51
CA ARG A 260 16.32 -7.95 -11.49
C ARG A 260 17.40 -8.89 -12.03
N ALA A 261 17.04 -9.71 -13.01
CA ALA A 261 17.97 -10.58 -13.73
C ALA A 261 18.63 -9.89 -14.94
N ALA A 262 18.51 -8.56 -15.06
CA ALA A 262 19.04 -7.82 -16.19
C ALA A 262 20.57 -7.99 -16.32
N PRO A 263 21.09 -8.10 -17.54
CA PRO A 263 22.53 -8.21 -17.76
C PRO A 263 23.26 -6.95 -17.30
N GLU A 264 24.53 -7.10 -16.90
CA GLU A 264 25.41 -5.97 -16.56
C GLU A 264 25.80 -5.13 -17.79
N ASP A 265 25.72 -5.73 -18.98
CA ASP A 265 25.95 -5.06 -20.26
C ASP A 265 24.92 -3.93 -20.48
N LYS A 266 25.42 -2.72 -20.73
CA LYS A 266 24.59 -1.50 -20.77
C LYS A 266 23.60 -1.50 -21.94
N ASP A 267 23.99 -2.05 -23.09
CA ASP A 267 23.15 -2.02 -24.29
C ASP A 267 22.06 -3.08 -24.17
N GLN A 268 22.40 -4.30 -23.74
CA GLN A 268 21.43 -5.35 -23.45
C GLN A 268 20.46 -4.94 -22.32
N ALA A 269 20.96 -4.26 -21.28
CA ALA A 269 20.12 -3.73 -20.21
C ALA A 269 19.17 -2.63 -20.72
N ALA A 270 19.60 -1.80 -21.67
CA ALA A 270 18.74 -0.77 -22.26
C ALA A 270 17.62 -1.38 -23.13
N GLU A 271 17.94 -2.37 -23.97
CA GLU A 271 16.97 -3.10 -24.78
C GLU A 271 15.93 -3.81 -23.91
N LEU A 272 16.37 -4.52 -22.86
CA LEU A 272 15.48 -5.18 -21.91
C LEU A 272 14.56 -4.18 -21.20
N LYS A 273 15.09 -3.03 -20.75
CA LYS A 273 14.28 -1.97 -20.13
C LYS A 273 13.21 -1.44 -21.09
N GLN A 274 13.53 -1.27 -22.36
CA GLN A 274 12.56 -0.82 -23.37
C GLN A 274 11.48 -1.87 -23.65
N ALA A 275 11.87 -3.15 -23.73
CA ALA A 275 10.93 -4.27 -23.85
C ALA A 275 9.98 -4.33 -22.64
N ILE A 276 10.52 -4.20 -21.42
CA ILE A 276 9.74 -4.16 -20.17
C ILE A 276 8.75 -3.00 -20.17
N ARG A 277 9.15 -1.78 -20.54
CA ARG A 277 8.23 -0.62 -20.64
C ARG A 277 7.08 -0.89 -21.61
N THR A 278 7.39 -1.48 -22.76
CA THR A 278 6.39 -1.85 -23.77
C THR A 278 5.41 -2.89 -23.22
N ARG A 279 5.89 -3.90 -22.49
CA ARG A 279 5.02 -4.91 -21.86
C ARG A 279 4.23 -4.39 -20.68
N ALA A 280 4.80 -3.49 -19.88
CA ALA A 280 4.08 -2.82 -18.81
C ALA A 280 2.88 -2.02 -19.36
N LYS A 281 3.06 -1.35 -20.51
CA LYS A 281 1.95 -0.71 -21.23
C LYS A 281 0.87 -1.73 -21.63
N ARG A 282 1.24 -2.87 -22.22
CA ARG A 282 0.28 -3.92 -22.60
C ARG A 282 -0.52 -4.47 -21.40
N ILE A 283 0.09 -4.59 -20.22
CA ILE A 283 -0.62 -5.01 -18.99
C ILE A 283 -1.66 -3.96 -18.57
N ARG A 284 -1.33 -2.67 -18.71
CA ARG A 284 -2.28 -1.57 -18.46
C ARG A 284 -3.41 -1.62 -19.47
N ASP A 285 -3.10 -1.72 -20.76
CA ASP A 285 -4.08 -1.79 -21.85
C ASP A 285 -5.01 -3.02 -21.67
N TYR A 286 -4.46 -4.16 -21.25
CA TYR A 286 -5.24 -5.34 -20.87
C TYR A 286 -6.24 -5.02 -19.75
N SER A 287 -5.77 -4.43 -18.65
CA SER A 287 -6.63 -4.15 -17.49
C SER A 287 -7.77 -3.21 -17.85
N ALA A 288 -7.46 -2.12 -18.55
CA ALA A 288 -8.44 -1.15 -19.04
C ALA A 288 -9.47 -1.80 -19.99
N ALA A 289 -9.02 -2.65 -20.92
CA ALA A 289 -9.91 -3.34 -21.85
C ALA A 289 -10.86 -4.31 -21.15
N GLN A 290 -10.38 -5.07 -20.16
CA GLN A 290 -11.23 -6.01 -19.41
C GLN A 290 -12.21 -5.29 -18.47
N GLN A 291 -11.78 -4.20 -17.85
CA GLN A 291 -12.67 -3.33 -17.07
C GLN A 291 -13.74 -2.68 -17.96
N ALA A 292 -13.40 -2.23 -19.17
CA ALA A 292 -14.38 -1.73 -20.13
C ALA A 292 -15.40 -2.82 -20.55
N ALA A 293 -14.94 -4.06 -20.76
CA ALA A 293 -15.84 -5.19 -21.05
C ALA A 293 -16.82 -5.46 -19.89
N LEU A 294 -16.35 -5.37 -18.64
CA LEU A 294 -17.22 -5.41 -17.46
C LEU A 294 -18.24 -4.26 -17.48
N GLY A 295 -17.78 -3.05 -17.78
CA GLY A 295 -18.63 -1.87 -17.98
C GLY A 295 -19.79 -2.13 -18.95
N VAL A 296 -19.49 -2.67 -20.14
CA VAL A 296 -20.52 -3.02 -21.15
C VAL A 296 -21.60 -3.94 -20.57
N VAL A 297 -21.22 -4.96 -19.80
CA VAL A 297 -22.17 -5.87 -19.15
C VAL A 297 -23.05 -5.12 -18.14
N LEU A 298 -22.45 -4.34 -17.25
CA LEU A 298 -23.15 -3.56 -16.22
C LEU A 298 -24.13 -2.57 -16.85
N TRP A 299 -23.70 -1.78 -17.82
CA TRP A 299 -24.54 -0.74 -18.44
C TRP A 299 -25.64 -1.31 -19.31
N SER A 300 -25.40 -2.43 -20.00
CA SER A 300 -26.46 -3.12 -20.73
C SER A 300 -27.58 -3.60 -19.80
N THR A 301 -27.23 -3.96 -18.56
CA THR A 301 -28.17 -4.42 -17.54
C THR A 301 -28.89 -3.24 -16.91
N LEU A 302 -28.15 -2.18 -16.56
CA LEU A 302 -28.73 -0.94 -16.05
C LEU A 302 -29.80 -0.38 -17.00
N ASP A 303 -29.53 -0.36 -18.32
CA ASP A 303 -30.49 0.15 -19.31
C ASP A 303 -31.82 -0.63 -19.31
N ARG A 304 -31.76 -1.95 -19.05
CA ARG A 304 -32.96 -2.79 -18.86
C ARG A 304 -33.64 -2.48 -17.53
N ALA A 305 -32.86 -2.33 -16.46
CA ALA A 305 -33.34 -2.11 -15.09
C ALA A 305 -34.01 -0.73 -14.91
N ARG A 306 -33.62 0.28 -15.70
CA ARG A 306 -34.19 1.64 -15.66
C ARG A 306 -35.71 1.71 -15.76
N LYS A 307 -36.35 0.74 -16.45
CA LYS A 307 -37.83 0.66 -16.48
C LYS A 307 -38.43 0.44 -15.09
N LYS A 308 -37.78 -0.37 -14.24
CA LYS A 308 -38.16 -0.58 -12.84
C LYS A 308 -37.83 0.66 -12.00
N GLY A 309 -36.70 1.30 -12.30
CA GLY A 309 -36.24 2.52 -11.61
C GLY A 309 -37.16 3.73 -11.74
N LYS A 310 -38.11 3.75 -12.69
CA LYS A 310 -39.10 4.84 -12.81
C LYS A 310 -39.96 4.99 -11.56
N LYS A 311 -40.40 3.87 -10.96
CA LYS A 311 -41.24 3.89 -9.75
C LYS A 311 -40.43 4.21 -8.49
N ALA A 312 -39.15 3.85 -8.49
CA ALA A 312 -38.24 4.08 -7.38
C ALA A 312 -37.50 5.43 -7.46
N GLY A 313 -37.71 6.21 -8.53
CA GLY A 313 -37.14 7.55 -8.70
C GLY A 313 -35.63 7.55 -8.92
N TRP A 314 -35.10 6.56 -9.66
CA TRP A 314 -33.69 6.50 -10.09
C TRP A 314 -33.52 6.17 -11.59
N SER A 315 -34.59 6.14 -12.38
CA SER A 315 -34.51 5.80 -13.82
C SER A 315 -33.57 6.69 -14.65
N ASP A 316 -33.34 7.91 -14.18
CA ASP A 316 -32.62 8.96 -14.90
C ASP A 316 -31.31 9.37 -14.18
N VAL A 317 -30.78 8.46 -13.35
CA VAL A 317 -29.45 8.62 -12.73
C VAL A 317 -28.37 8.79 -13.80
N ALA A 318 -27.51 9.77 -13.54
CA ALA A 318 -26.29 10.07 -14.27
C ALA A 318 -25.09 9.29 -13.71
N LEU A 319 -23.94 9.36 -14.37
CA LEU A 319 -22.69 8.72 -13.95
C LEU A 319 -21.82 9.74 -13.22
N CYS A 320 -21.35 9.38 -12.04
CA CYS A 320 -20.32 10.12 -11.35
C CYS A 320 -18.96 9.48 -11.57
N ILE A 321 -18.12 10.13 -12.38
CA ILE A 321 -16.73 9.67 -12.59
C ILE A 321 -15.83 10.05 -11.42
N ASN A 322 -16.16 11.14 -10.70
CA ASN A 322 -15.39 11.55 -9.54
C ASN A 322 -15.59 10.58 -8.37
N PRO A 323 -14.52 10.02 -7.79
CA PRO A 323 -14.61 9.24 -6.56
C PRO A 323 -15.34 9.96 -5.44
N THR A 324 -16.17 9.22 -4.70
CA THR A 324 -16.95 9.75 -3.57
C THR A 324 -16.07 10.28 -2.44
N GLY A 325 -14.88 9.72 -2.24
CA GLY A 325 -13.89 10.24 -1.30
C GLY A 325 -13.27 11.59 -1.68
N TRP A 326 -13.48 12.09 -2.91
CA TRP A 326 -13.13 13.45 -3.31
C TRP A 326 -14.35 14.38 -3.42
N GLY A 327 -15.48 14.00 -2.83
CA GLY A 327 -16.71 14.79 -2.82
C GLY A 327 -17.76 14.32 -3.83
N GLY A 328 -17.48 13.28 -4.62
CA GLY A 328 -18.44 12.71 -5.58
C GLY A 328 -18.86 13.74 -6.62
N CYS A 329 -20.13 13.74 -7.01
CA CYS A 329 -20.69 14.67 -7.98
C CYS A 329 -21.84 15.48 -7.38
N GLU A 330 -22.21 16.57 -8.05
CA GLU A 330 -23.37 17.37 -7.65
C GLU A 330 -24.65 16.54 -7.70
N GLY A 331 -25.46 16.62 -6.64
CA GLY A 331 -26.73 15.93 -6.53
C GLY A 331 -26.70 14.75 -5.57
N THR A 332 -27.69 13.86 -5.70
CA THR A 332 -27.91 12.75 -4.78
C THR A 332 -27.27 11.47 -5.31
N ASP A 333 -26.43 10.82 -4.51
CA ASP A 333 -25.95 9.47 -4.80
C ASP A 333 -27.12 8.48 -4.73
N ARG A 334 -27.27 7.67 -5.77
CA ARG A 334 -28.29 6.61 -5.91
C ARG A 334 -27.67 5.25 -6.18
N THR A 335 -26.37 5.10 -5.88
CA THR A 335 -25.62 3.87 -6.18
C THR A 335 -26.24 2.66 -5.50
N ASP A 336 -26.63 2.79 -4.23
CA ASP A 336 -27.19 1.67 -3.45
C ASP A 336 -28.56 1.24 -3.98
N GLU A 337 -29.46 2.17 -4.32
CA GLU A 337 -30.78 1.84 -4.87
C GLU A 337 -30.69 1.20 -6.26
N VAL A 338 -29.69 1.58 -7.05
CA VAL A 338 -29.40 0.92 -8.32
C VAL A 338 -28.81 -0.46 -8.08
N LEU A 339 -27.89 -0.59 -7.10
CA LEU A 339 -27.27 -1.86 -6.75
C LEU A 339 -28.30 -2.90 -6.33
N ASP A 340 -29.22 -2.54 -5.41
CA ASP A 340 -30.31 -3.40 -4.96
C ASP A 340 -31.16 -3.91 -6.14
N ALA A 341 -31.39 -3.07 -7.15
CA ALA A 341 -32.16 -3.44 -8.33
C ALA A 341 -31.40 -4.37 -9.29
N LEU A 342 -30.07 -4.32 -9.30
CA LEU A 342 -29.21 -5.16 -10.13
C LEU A 342 -28.84 -6.49 -9.45
N TYR A 343 -28.79 -6.51 -8.11
CA TYR A 343 -28.36 -7.66 -7.33
C TYR A 343 -29.13 -8.95 -7.65
N ASP A 344 -30.45 -8.85 -7.80
CA ASP A 344 -31.33 -10.00 -8.10
C ASP A 344 -31.45 -10.32 -9.61
N ASP A 345 -30.72 -9.63 -10.48
CA ASP A 345 -30.80 -9.85 -11.92
C ASP A 345 -30.04 -11.12 -12.34
N LYS A 346 -30.74 -12.25 -12.40
CA LYS A 346 -30.18 -13.55 -12.86
C LYS A 346 -29.50 -13.49 -14.23
N LYS A 347 -29.89 -12.55 -15.11
CA LYS A 347 -29.26 -12.38 -16.42
C LYS A 347 -27.91 -11.69 -16.26
N LEU A 348 -27.80 -10.69 -15.38
CA LEU A 348 -26.53 -10.07 -15.02
C LEU A 348 -25.54 -11.11 -14.49
N THR A 349 -25.92 -11.91 -13.49
CA THR A 349 -25.07 -12.97 -12.92
C THR A 349 -24.49 -13.87 -14.02
N ARG A 350 -25.33 -14.41 -14.91
CA ARG A 350 -24.88 -15.26 -16.03
C ARG A 350 -23.93 -14.55 -16.99
N GLN A 351 -24.17 -13.27 -17.28
CA GLN A 351 -23.29 -12.49 -18.15
C GLN A 351 -21.93 -12.25 -17.50
N LEU A 352 -21.89 -12.01 -16.19
CA LEU A 352 -20.66 -11.85 -15.41
C LEU A 352 -19.90 -13.18 -15.32
N GLU A 353 -20.57 -14.30 -15.04
CA GLU A 353 -19.96 -15.64 -15.07
C GLU A 353 -19.34 -15.97 -16.43
N THR A 354 -20.04 -15.65 -17.52
CA THR A 354 -19.51 -15.83 -18.88
C THR A 354 -18.26 -14.98 -19.08
N LEU A 355 -18.32 -13.69 -18.73
CA LEU A 355 -17.18 -12.79 -18.83
C LEU A 355 -15.98 -13.28 -18.02
N LEU A 356 -16.20 -13.74 -16.79
CA LEU A 356 -15.16 -14.28 -15.91
C LEU A 356 -14.44 -15.48 -16.54
N ASN A 357 -15.21 -16.42 -17.11
CA ASN A 357 -14.68 -17.60 -17.77
C ASN A 357 -13.89 -17.25 -19.04
N ASP A 358 -14.32 -16.22 -19.75
CA ASP A 358 -13.73 -15.77 -21.01
C ASP A 358 -12.57 -14.77 -20.84
N LEU A 359 -12.25 -14.35 -19.60
CA LEU A 359 -11.15 -13.41 -19.36
C LEU A 359 -9.86 -13.97 -19.99
N PRO A 360 -9.13 -13.20 -20.81
CA PRO A 360 -7.82 -13.60 -21.32
C PRO A 360 -6.72 -13.38 -20.28
N ARG A 361 -5.53 -13.92 -20.52
CA ARG A 361 -4.30 -13.55 -19.77
C ARG A 361 -3.54 -12.43 -20.50
N PRO A 362 -2.88 -11.51 -19.78
CA PRO A 362 -2.04 -10.50 -20.44
C PRO A 362 -0.83 -11.15 -21.10
N ASP A 363 -0.50 -10.72 -22.32
CA ASP A 363 0.68 -11.18 -23.05
C ASP A 363 1.96 -10.49 -22.52
N VAL A 364 2.69 -11.22 -21.68
CA VAL A 364 3.92 -10.77 -21.00
C VAL A 364 5.18 -11.52 -21.43
N ALA A 365 5.14 -12.28 -22.52
CA ALA A 365 6.31 -13.01 -23.00
C ALA A 365 7.44 -12.04 -23.37
N LEU A 366 8.61 -12.24 -22.76
CA LEU A 366 9.86 -11.59 -23.09
C LEU A 366 10.62 -12.46 -24.12
N PRO A 367 11.37 -11.84 -25.05
CA PRO A 367 12.15 -12.57 -26.05
C PRO A 367 13.26 -13.44 -25.45
#